data_AF-A0A937ZI34-F1
#
_entry.id   AF-A0A937ZI34-F1
#
_cell.length_a   1.000
_cell.length_b   1.000
_cell.length_c   1.000
_cell.angle_alpha   90.00
_cell.angle_beta   90.00
_cell.angle_gamma   90.00
#
_symmetry.space_group_name_H-M   'P 1'
#
loop_
_entity.id
_entity.type
_entity.pdbx_description
1 polymer ?
#
loop_
_entity_poly.entity_id
_entity_poly.type
_entity_poly.pdbx_seq_one_letter_code
_entity_poly.pdbx_strand_id
1 'polypeptide(L)' 'MTKDQVKEILDRVLTWPPERQEDAARILSEMEAQDSCRYRLSDEQAEEVWRRRDAFKAGTERYATDEEVASVWKKLGL' A
#
# COMPACT_ATOMS: atom_id res chain seq x y z
N MET A 1 5.88 16.77 13.37
CA MET A 1 4.66 17.61 13.32
C MET A 1 4.10 17.73 14.72
N THR A 2 3.59 18.91 15.08
CA THR A 2 2.79 19.10 16.29
C THR A 2 1.31 18.90 15.99
N LYS A 3 0.50 18.68 17.03
CA LYS A 3 -0.97 18.60 16.90
C LYS A 3 -1.55 19.85 16.23
N ASP A 4 -1.05 21.03 16.57
CA ASP A 4 -1.53 22.29 16.02
C ASP A 4 -1.23 22.42 14.53
N GLN A 5 -0.05 21.97 14.10
CA GLN A 5 0.30 21.89 12.67
C GLN A 5 -0.62 20.93 11.90
N VAL A 6 -1.04 19.80 12.51
CA VAL A 6 -2.01 18.88 11.88
C VAL A 6 -3.35 19.56 11.72
N LYS A 7 -3.84 20.25 12.76
CA LYS A 7 -5.10 20.97 12.71
C LYS A 7 -5.11 22.05 11.62
N GLU A 8 -4.04 22.83 11.51
CA GLU A 8 -3.93 23.87 10.48
C GLU A 8 -4.01 23.29 9.05
N ILE A 9 -3.45 22.09 8.83
CA ILE A 9 -3.61 21.38 7.55
C ILE A 9 -5.07 20.98 7.33
N LEU A 10 -5.73 20.38 8.33
CA LEU A 10 -7.12 19.97 8.23
C LEU A 10 -8.05 21.18 7.98
N ASP A 11 -7.79 22.32 8.63
CA ASP A 11 -8.54 23.55 8.40
C ASP A 11 -8.41 24.03 6.94
N ARG A 12 -7.23 23.89 6.31
CA ARG A 12 -7.07 24.15 4.88
C ARG A 12 -7.82 23.14 4.01
N VAL A 13 -7.83 21.85 4.38
CA VAL A 13 -8.57 20.81 3.64
C VAL A 13 -10.06 21.15 3.58
N LEU A 14 -10.64 21.70 4.65
CA LEU A 14 -12.04 22.14 4.67
C LEU A 14 -12.38 23.26 3.67
N THR A 15 -11.37 23.96 3.14
CA THR A 15 -11.54 24.99 2.10
C THR A 15 -11.49 24.44 0.67
N TRP A 16 -11.14 23.16 0.50
CA TRP A 16 -11.03 22.54 -0.82
C TRP A 16 -12.41 22.29 -1.45
N PRO A 17 -12.48 22.04 -2.77
CA PRO A 17 -13.68 21.53 -3.41
C PRO A 17 -14.17 20.22 -2.75
N PRO A 18 -15.49 19.94 -2.71
CA PRO A 18 -16.04 18.77 -2.03
C PRO A 18 -15.40 17.44 -2.43
N GLU A 19 -15.16 17.22 -3.73
CA GLU A 19 -14.49 16.03 -4.27
C GLU A 19 -13.11 15.78 -3.64
N ARG A 20 -12.36 16.85 -3.35
CA ARG A 20 -11.03 16.78 -2.74
C ARG A 20 -11.11 16.58 -1.23
N GLN A 21 -12.19 17.02 -0.58
CA GLN A 21 -12.45 16.71 0.82
C GLN A 21 -12.81 15.23 0.99
N GLU A 22 -13.61 14.68 0.09
CA GLU A 22 -13.95 13.26 0.05
C GLU A 22 -12.70 12.39 -0.15
N ASP A 23 -11.82 12.77 -1.09
CA ASP A 23 -10.51 12.12 -1.27
C ASP A 23 -9.69 12.12 0.03
N ALA A 24 -9.60 13.26 0.72
CA ALA A 24 -8.85 13.39 1.96
C ALA A 24 -9.45 12.53 3.08
N ALA A 25 -10.78 12.57 3.24
CA ALA A 25 -11.49 11.76 4.23
C ALA A 25 -11.29 10.26 3.97
N ARG A 26 -11.36 9.84 2.71
CA ARG A 26 -11.11 8.45 2.31
C ARG A 26 -9.69 8.00 2.68
N ILE A 27 -8.67 8.78 2.31
CA ILE A 27 -7.26 8.42 2.61
C ILE A 27 -7.04 8.34 4.12
N LEU A 28 -7.53 9.31 4.90
CA LEU A 28 -7.38 9.29 6.36
C LEU A 28 -8.08 8.08 6.99
N SER A 29 -9.28 7.74 6.51
CA SER A 29 -10.02 6.56 6.97
C SER A 29 -9.29 5.26 6.62
N GLU A 30 -8.69 5.17 5.43
CA GLU A 30 -7.87 4.02 5.03
C GLU A 30 -6.62 3.89 5.92
N MET A 31 -5.99 5.00 6.30
CA MET A 31 -4.85 4.99 7.22
C MET A 31 -5.27 4.47 8.61
N GLU A 32 -6.40 4.93 9.15
CA GLU A 32 -6.94 4.44 10.43
C GLU A 32 -7.27 2.93 10.37
N ALA A 33 -7.82 2.47 9.25
CA ALA A 33 -8.11 1.05 9.03
C ALA A 33 -6.83 0.20 8.96
N GLN A 34 -5.78 0.68 8.29
CA GLN A 34 -4.48 0.02 8.27
C GLN A 34 -3.86 -0.03 9.68
N ASP A 35 -4.02 1.05 10.45
CA ASP A 35 -3.48 1.09 11.80
C ASP A 35 -4.23 0.17 12.78
N SER A 36 -5.51 -0.08 12.55
CA SER A 36 -6.26 -1.08 13.31
C SER A 36 -6.11 -2.51 12.78
N CYS A 37 -5.44 -2.71 11.65
CA CYS A 37 -5.26 -4.03 11.06
C CYS A 37 -4.36 -4.92 11.92
N ARG A 38 -4.89 -6.09 12.32
CA ARG A 38 -4.18 -7.10 13.10
C ARG A 38 -3.02 -7.75 12.33
N TYR A 39 -3.12 -7.78 11.01
CA TYR A 39 -2.10 -8.36 10.14
C TYR A 39 -1.24 -7.23 9.57
N ARG A 40 0.03 -7.22 9.96
CA ARG A 40 1.04 -6.30 9.43
C ARG A 40 2.27 -7.10 9.02
N LEU A 41 2.95 -6.65 7.98
CA LEU A 41 4.27 -7.16 7.66
C LEU A 41 5.24 -6.75 8.78
N SER A 42 6.14 -7.65 9.14
CA SER A 42 7.35 -7.26 9.86
C SER A 42 8.22 -6.35 8.98
N ASP A 43 9.14 -5.62 9.60
CA ASP A 43 10.05 -4.73 8.87
C ASP A 43 10.84 -5.48 7.79
N GLU A 44 11.36 -6.68 8.10
CA GLU A 44 12.05 -7.54 7.13
C GLU A 44 11.16 -7.96 5.96
N GLN A 45 9.90 -8.32 6.24
CA GLN A 45 8.95 -8.66 5.18
C GLN A 45 8.60 -7.45 4.31
N ALA A 46 8.46 -6.27 4.90
CA ALA A 46 8.21 -5.03 4.17
C ALA A 46 9.41 -4.67 3.28
N GLU A 47 10.63 -4.76 3.81
CA GLU A 47 11.88 -4.55 3.06
C GLU A 47 11.96 -5.48 1.85
N GLU A 48 11.61 -6.76 2.01
CA GLU A 48 11.64 -7.70 0.90
C GLU A 48 10.60 -7.38 -0.19
N VAL A 49 9.42 -6.89 0.20
CA VAL A 49 8.41 -6.41 -0.76
C VAL A 49 8.95 -5.20 -1.52
N TRP A 50 9.59 -4.25 -0.83
CA TRP A 50 10.20 -3.08 -1.46
C TRP A 50 11.32 -3.47 -2.43
N ARG A 51 12.22 -4.36 -2.02
CA ARG A 51 13.31 -4.88 -2.85
C ARG A 51 12.78 -5.49 -4.15
N ARG A 52 11.79 -6.40 -4.06
CA ARG A 52 11.17 -7.00 -5.25
C ARG A 52 10.51 -5.95 -6.12
N ARG A 53 9.69 -5.07 -5.54
CA ARG A 53 8.99 -4.02 -6.30
C ARG A 53 9.97 -3.18 -7.13
N ASP A 54 11.10 -2.80 -6.55
CA ASP A 54 12.10 -2.00 -7.26
C ASP A 54 12.87 -2.81 -8.32
N ALA A 55 13.16 -4.08 -8.08
CA ALA A 55 13.70 -4.99 -9.09
C ALA A 55 12.76 -5.14 -10.31
N PHE A 56 11.46 -5.26 -10.07
CA PHE A 56 10.44 -5.26 -11.13
C PHE A 56 10.41 -3.96 -11.93
N LYS A 57 10.43 -2.80 -11.26
CA LYS A 57 10.50 -1.50 -11.94
C LYS A 57 11.78 -1.34 -12.77
N ALA A 58 12.90 -1.86 -12.27
CA ALA A 58 14.19 -1.84 -12.95
C ALA A 58 14.27 -2.88 -14.09
N GLY A 59 13.28 -3.77 -14.23
CA GLY A 59 13.26 -4.83 -15.24
C GLY A 59 14.26 -5.95 -14.98
N THR A 60 14.80 -6.06 -13.76
CA THR A 60 15.76 -7.11 -13.37
C THR A 60 15.06 -8.36 -12.84
N GLU A 61 13.79 -8.26 -12.48
CA GLU A 61 12.90 -9.39 -12.16
C GLU A 61 11.71 -9.39 -13.13
N ARG A 62 11.10 -10.57 -13.34
CA ARG A 62 9.90 -10.74 -14.17
C ARG A 62 8.84 -11.56 -13.44
N TYR A 63 7.59 -11.39 -13.86
CA TYR A 63 6.52 -12.23 -13.35
C TYR A 63 6.67 -13.63 -13.93
N ALA A 64 6.23 -14.62 -13.16
CA ALA A 64 6.08 -15.97 -13.68
C ALA A 64 5.03 -15.96 -14.80
N THR A 65 5.25 -16.75 -15.85
CA THR A 65 4.24 -16.95 -16.88
C THR A 65 3.13 -17.87 -16.38
N ASP A 66 1.98 -17.85 -17.05
CA ASP A 66 0.87 -18.74 -16.70
C ASP A 66 1.29 -20.22 -16.77
N GLU A 67 2.14 -20.60 -17.72
CA GLU A 67 2.67 -21.96 -17.85
C GLU A 67 3.59 -22.35 -16.67
N GLU A 68 4.41 -21.41 -16.20
CA GLU A 68 5.27 -21.63 -15.03
C GLU A 68 4.44 -21.78 -13.75
N VAL A 69 3.42 -20.93 -13.58
CA VAL A 69 2.48 -21.01 -12.45
C VAL A 69 1.71 -22.33 -12.48
N ALA A 70 1.17 -22.71 -13.64
CA ALA A 70 0.46 -23.98 -13.83
C ALA A 70 1.36 -25.20 -13.53
N SER A 71 2.63 -25.13 -13.93
CA SER A 71 3.61 -26.18 -13.64
C SER A 71 3.89 -26.32 -12.14
N VAL A 72 3.89 -25.21 -11.39
CA VAL A 72 4.02 -25.23 -9.93
C VAL A 72 2.77 -25.84 -9.28
N TRP A 73 1.57 -25.44 -9.69
CA TRP A 73 0.32 -25.99 -9.14
C TRP A 73 0.19 -27.50 -9.38
N LYS A 74 0.50 -27.96 -10.59
CA LYS A 74 0.52 -29.39 -10.92
C LYS A 74 1.48 -30.18 -10.02
N LYS A 75 2.65 -29.62 -9.67
CA LYS A 75 3.59 -30.25 -8.72
C LYS A 75 3.03 -30.33 -7.29
N LEU A 76 2.15 -29.41 -6.92
CA LEU A 76 1.49 -29.36 -5.62
C LEU A 76 0.16 -30.15 -5.59
N GLY A 77 -0.26 -30.74 -6.72
CA GLY A 77 -1.50 -31.52 -6.83
C GLY A 77 -2.78 -30.68 -6.92
N LEU A 78 -2.66 -29.43 -7.35
CA LEU A 78 -3.76 -28.50 -7.64
C LEU A 78 -3.98 -28.35 -9.15
#